data_AF-A0A371DNU3-F1
#
_entry.id   AF-A0A371DNU3-F1
#
_cell.length_a   1.000
_cell.length_b   1.000
_cell.length_c   1.000
_cell.angle_alpha   90.00
_cell.angle_beta   90.00
_cell.angle_gamma   90.00
#
_symmetry.space_group_name_H-M   'P 1'
#
loop_
_entity.id
_entity.type
_entity.pdbx_description
1 polymer ?
#
loop_
_entity_poly.entity_id
_entity_poly.type
_entity_poly.pdbx_seq_one_letter_code
_entity_poly.pdbx_strand_id
1 'polypeptide(L)'
;MAEAFMFFFRSQISLAPLRPVPLTIKYELEPGWNPTSANAVVRPRPGPLVDKINPLALLNGDAPDVFKATIAQTDNATLVGISCSHMVADLFIVLKFLRTWSQHFTNPLDPVTEPRPVYLDAVATTLPAPSDQSRLEYIRSKLPPLLFHTFPLDDIPASIFAPFPIRRIDLRFSSAQVSTLQRALLRYQSEVKIGDSTNVAKLTGQDALSAFVVAALNASYDTPANQISNVVNCRGINPAVLPHDTVGNGLAYAVTDDISLNDGDPRTTVLAYARAIRRSLEEVRQPDYVEDYLALAGAEWLRAAKANQGHCILETPGHVLVNSSYRHDWASVHFGFPGQASWQHPDTVPTDNYVMFFPSNPVRTPHGEWRTDDGACEATFNVKAGREDHLEAAVAQIWAAIVGETTNPMVIVSDPHGYT
;
A
#
# COMPACT_ATOMS: atom_id res chain seq x y z
N MET A 1 35.46 19.19 23.44
CA MET A 1 34.54 18.27 24.15
C MET A 1 33.30 18.12 23.28
N ALA A 2 33.32 17.17 22.36
CA ALA A 2 32.21 16.88 21.45
C ALA A 2 32.07 15.35 21.42
N GLU A 3 31.22 14.82 22.29
CA GLU A 3 30.84 13.41 22.25
C GLU A 3 29.65 13.27 21.29
N ALA A 4 29.92 12.64 20.15
CA ALA A 4 28.92 12.22 19.20
C ALA A 4 28.15 11.02 19.80
N PHE A 5 26.85 11.21 20.05
CA PHE A 5 25.92 10.12 20.33
C PHE A 5 25.71 9.30 19.04
N MET A 6 26.56 8.29 18.83
CA MET A 6 26.30 7.21 17.89
C MET A 6 25.46 6.14 18.59
N PHE A 7 24.17 6.09 18.28
CA PHE A 7 23.34 4.92 18.59
C PHE A 7 23.74 3.77 17.65
N PHE A 8 24.61 2.88 18.13
CA PHE A 8 24.85 1.58 17.49
C PHE A 8 23.73 0.62 17.88
N PHE A 9 22.74 0.44 17.01
CA PHE A 9 21.83 -0.70 17.12
C PHE A 9 22.59 -1.98 16.72
N ARG A 10 22.90 -2.83 17.70
CA ARG A 10 23.22 -4.24 17.44
C ARG A 10 21.90 -4.97 17.18
N SER A 11 21.48 -5.04 15.93
CA SER A 11 20.33 -5.88 15.55
C SER A 11 20.73 -7.35 15.63
N GLN A 12 20.00 -8.13 16.42
CA GLN A 12 20.06 -9.60 16.39
C GLN A 12 18.88 -10.10 15.55
N ILE A 13 19.13 -11.04 14.65
CA ILE A 13 18.08 -11.82 13.99
C ILE A 13 17.78 -12.99 14.93
N SER A 14 16.71 -12.90 15.72
CA SER A 14 16.28 -13.98 16.60
C SER A 14 15.45 -15.00 15.80
N LEU A 15 16.01 -16.20 15.60
CA LEU A 15 15.29 -17.38 15.09
C LEU A 15 14.95 -18.30 16.26
N ALA A 16 14.14 -17.84 17.21
CA ALA A 16 13.66 -18.71 18.28
C ALA A 16 12.64 -19.71 17.70
N PRO A 17 12.77 -21.03 17.94
CA PRO A 17 11.77 -22.00 17.51
C PRO A 17 10.47 -21.78 18.30
N LEU A 18 9.44 -21.27 17.60
CA LEU A 18 8.12 -21.10 18.17
C LEU A 18 7.51 -22.48 18.45
N ARG A 19 6.89 -22.62 19.62
CA ARG A 19 6.18 -23.84 20.00
C ARG A 19 4.98 -24.01 19.06
N PRO A 20 4.66 -25.24 18.61
CA PRO A 20 3.47 -25.49 17.79
C PRO A 20 2.23 -25.05 18.56
N VAL A 21 1.49 -24.09 18.01
CA VAL A 21 0.13 -23.78 18.46
C VAL A 21 -0.81 -24.65 17.61
N PRO A 22 -1.67 -25.49 18.20
CA PRO A 22 -2.64 -26.24 17.43
C PRO A 22 -3.59 -25.26 16.74
N LEU A 23 -3.44 -25.11 15.44
CA LEU A 23 -4.21 -24.19 14.62
C LEU A 23 -5.23 -25.01 13.83
N THR A 24 -6.51 -24.80 14.10
CA THR A 24 -7.58 -25.40 13.29
C THR A 24 -7.77 -24.51 12.07
N ILE A 25 -7.15 -24.89 10.94
CA ILE A 25 -7.44 -24.24 9.65
C ILE A 25 -8.69 -24.90 9.07
N LYS A 26 -9.80 -24.16 9.02
CA LYS A 26 -10.93 -24.53 8.17
C LYS A 26 -10.53 -24.29 6.71
N TYR A 27 -10.32 -25.38 5.98
CA TYR A 27 -10.35 -25.38 4.51
C TYR A 27 -11.79 -25.55 4.08
N GLU A 28 -12.58 -24.49 4.15
CA GLU A 28 -13.78 -24.45 3.31
C GLU A 28 -13.32 -23.86 1.97
N LEU A 29 -13.05 -24.74 1.01
CA LEU A 29 -13.30 -24.40 -0.38
C LEU A 29 -14.78 -24.01 -0.41
N GLU A 30 -15.11 -22.75 -0.68
CA GLU A 30 -16.50 -22.48 -1.03
C GLU A 30 -16.81 -23.24 -2.34
N PRO A 31 -17.86 -24.08 -2.36
CA PRO A 31 -18.30 -24.72 -3.58
C PRO A 31 -18.79 -23.63 -4.55
N GLY A 32 -18.05 -23.36 -5.63
CA GLY A 32 -18.58 -22.53 -6.72
C GLY A 32 -17.62 -21.56 -7.42
N TRP A 33 -16.37 -21.38 -6.97
CA TRP A 33 -15.46 -20.51 -7.72
C TRP A 33 -15.00 -21.15 -9.03
N ASN A 34 -15.55 -20.66 -10.15
CA ASN A 34 -15.11 -20.97 -11.49
C ASN A 34 -14.24 -19.83 -12.05
N PRO A 35 -12.94 -20.04 -12.32
CA PRO A 35 -12.05 -19.02 -12.89
C PRO A 35 -12.50 -18.49 -14.27
N THR A 36 -13.46 -19.14 -14.94
CA THR A 36 -13.98 -18.71 -16.24
C THR A 36 -15.35 -18.02 -16.20
N SER A 37 -16.04 -17.99 -15.05
CA SER A 37 -17.40 -17.43 -14.96
C SER A 37 -17.83 -16.89 -13.58
N ALA A 38 -17.02 -17.05 -12.54
CA ALA A 38 -17.34 -16.60 -11.20
C ALA A 38 -16.44 -15.42 -10.79
N ASN A 39 -17.10 -14.31 -10.46
CA ASN A 39 -16.51 -13.12 -9.90
C ASN A 39 -16.12 -13.39 -8.43
N ALA A 40 -14.88 -13.03 -8.06
CA ALA A 40 -14.26 -12.88 -6.73
C ALA A 40 -14.70 -13.76 -5.53
N VAL A 41 -13.73 -14.20 -4.73
CA VAL A 41 -13.93 -15.09 -3.55
C VAL A 41 -13.57 -14.39 -2.25
N VAL A 42 -14.34 -14.58 -1.17
CA VAL A 42 -14.04 -14.07 0.18
C VAL A 42 -12.96 -14.92 0.86
N ARG A 43 -12.06 -14.29 1.63
CA ARG A 43 -11.22 -15.00 2.61
C ARG A 43 -11.36 -14.31 3.98
N PRO A 44 -12.26 -14.76 4.86
CA PRO A 44 -12.18 -14.39 6.26
C PRO A 44 -11.08 -15.25 6.89
N ARG A 45 -10.04 -14.65 7.45
CA ARG A 45 -9.15 -15.37 8.36
C ARG A 45 -8.79 -14.50 9.56
N PRO A 46 -9.02 -14.96 10.79
CA PRO A 46 -8.15 -14.54 11.88
C PRO A 46 -6.75 -15.04 11.51
N GLY A 47 -5.85 -14.11 11.21
CA GLY A 47 -4.48 -14.48 10.87
C GLY A 47 -3.84 -15.29 12.02
N PRO A 48 -2.98 -16.29 11.72
CA PRO A 48 -2.14 -16.91 12.74
C PRO A 48 -1.29 -15.85 13.46
N LEU A 49 -0.77 -16.21 14.65
CA LEU A 49 0.23 -15.49 15.43
C LEU A 49 1.43 -15.07 14.57
N VAL A 50 1.39 -13.88 13.96
CA VAL A 50 2.62 -13.20 13.56
C VAL A 50 3.11 -12.52 14.82
N ASP A 51 4.30 -12.90 15.30
CA ASP A 51 4.95 -12.16 16.36
C ASP A 51 5.33 -10.79 15.82
N LYS A 52 4.46 -9.81 16.09
CA LYS A 52 4.65 -8.45 15.63
C LYS A 52 5.82 -7.83 16.39
N ILE A 53 6.63 -7.08 15.66
CA ILE A 53 7.54 -6.13 16.29
C ILE A 53 6.67 -5.08 16.96
N ASN A 54 6.90 -4.84 18.25
CA ASN A 54 6.26 -3.74 18.96
C ASN A 54 7.04 -2.46 18.63
N PRO A 55 6.48 -1.54 17.82
CA PRO A 55 7.20 -0.32 17.43
C PRO A 55 7.51 0.57 18.64
N LEU A 56 6.68 0.56 19.68
CA LEU A 56 6.92 1.35 20.90
C LEU A 56 8.10 0.80 21.70
N ALA A 57 8.18 -0.52 21.83
CA ALA A 57 9.32 -1.16 22.50
C ALA A 57 10.62 -0.93 21.70
N LEU A 58 10.56 -0.91 20.37
CA LEU A 58 11.71 -0.56 19.53
C LEU A 58 12.14 0.90 19.73
N LEU A 59 11.19 1.84 19.78
CA LEU A 59 11.47 3.26 20.00
C LEU A 59 12.08 3.53 21.39
N ASN A 60 11.64 2.79 22.41
CA ASN A 60 12.18 2.88 23.77
C ASN A 60 13.53 2.15 23.95
N GLY A 61 14.00 1.42 22.94
CA GLY A 61 15.19 0.57 23.04
C GLY A 61 14.99 -0.73 23.83
N ASP A 62 13.75 -1.04 24.21
CA ASP A 62 13.36 -2.25 24.97
C ASP A 62 13.35 -3.52 24.09
N ALA A 63 13.23 -3.35 22.76
CA ALA A 63 13.24 -4.45 21.79
C ALA A 63 14.22 -4.17 20.64
N PRO A 64 15.30 -4.96 20.47
CA PRO A 64 16.27 -4.74 19.40
C PRO A 64 15.83 -5.32 18.04
N ASP A 65 14.78 -6.14 18.01
CA ASP A 65 14.35 -6.83 16.80
C ASP A 65 13.66 -5.87 15.83
N VAL A 66 14.31 -5.60 14.70
CA VAL A 66 13.74 -4.79 13.60
C VAL A 66 13.11 -5.64 12.50
N PHE A 67 13.28 -6.96 12.59
CA PHE A 67 12.71 -7.96 11.70
C PHE A 67 12.39 -9.25 12.48
N LYS A 68 11.22 -9.84 12.24
CA LYS A 68 10.80 -11.14 12.81
C LYS A 68 10.15 -11.98 11.72
N ALA A 69 10.46 -13.27 11.75
CA ALA A 69 9.80 -14.28 10.93
C ALA A 69 9.18 -15.35 11.83
N THR A 70 7.93 -15.69 11.57
CA THR A 70 7.18 -16.73 12.26
C THR A 70 6.80 -17.79 11.24
N ILE A 71 7.11 -19.06 11.52
CA ILE A 71 6.73 -20.17 10.64
C ILE A 71 5.72 -21.04 11.40
N ALA A 72 4.58 -21.26 10.77
CA ALA A 72 3.58 -22.21 11.25
C ALA A 72 3.25 -23.21 10.13
N GLN A 73 3.18 -24.49 10.47
CA GLN A 73 2.85 -25.55 9.53
C GLN A 73 1.51 -26.17 9.90
N THR A 74 0.76 -26.52 8.86
CA THR A 74 -0.49 -27.25 8.94
C THR A 74 -0.50 -28.36 7.90
N ASP A 75 -1.47 -29.25 7.97
CA ASP A 75 -1.54 -30.43 7.10
C ASP A 75 -1.51 -30.07 5.60
N ASN A 76 -2.02 -28.89 5.20
CA ASN A 76 -2.08 -28.49 3.78
C ASN A 76 -1.46 -27.12 3.48
N ALA A 77 -0.75 -26.48 4.43
CA ALA A 77 -0.09 -25.19 4.18
C ALA A 77 1.06 -24.93 5.15
N THR A 78 2.06 -24.21 4.65
CA THR A 78 3.05 -23.50 5.47
C THR A 78 2.73 -22.02 5.45
N LEU A 79 2.64 -21.42 6.64
CA LEU A 79 2.41 -20.00 6.84
C LEU A 79 3.73 -19.38 7.27
N VAL A 80 4.17 -18.36 6.54
CA VAL A 80 5.36 -17.56 6.88
C VAL A 80 4.88 -16.15 7.22
N GLY A 81 4.80 -15.85 8.51
CA GLY A 81 4.50 -14.52 9.01
C GLY A 81 5.77 -13.67 9.03
N ILE A 82 5.72 -12.48 8.43
CA ILE A 82 6.83 -11.53 8.41
C ILE A 82 6.39 -10.25 9.12
N SER A 83 7.14 -9.83 10.13
CA SER A 83 6.99 -8.53 10.76
C SER A 83 8.30 -7.76 10.61
N CYS A 84 8.23 -6.56 10.04
CA CYS A 84 9.38 -5.69 9.83
C CYS A 84 9.04 -4.30 10.35
N SER A 85 9.97 -3.67 11.07
CA SER A 85 9.80 -2.26 11.43
C SER A 85 9.87 -1.43 10.16
N HIS A 86 8.81 -0.67 9.89
CA HIS A 86 8.76 0.24 8.75
C HIS A 86 9.82 1.37 8.86
N MET A 87 10.48 1.55 10.01
CA MET A 87 11.63 2.44 10.12
C MET A 87 12.84 1.94 9.33
N VAL A 88 12.97 0.62 9.14
CA VAL A 88 14.17 -0.02 8.56
C VAL A 88 13.99 -0.35 7.09
N ALA A 89 12.78 -0.68 6.66
CA ALA A 89 12.52 -1.05 5.27
C ALA A 89 11.07 -0.79 4.89
N ASP A 90 10.88 -0.37 3.64
CA ASP A 90 9.59 -0.45 2.97
C ASP A 90 9.35 -1.85 2.37
N LEU A 91 8.13 -2.09 1.87
CA LEU A 91 7.76 -3.39 1.29
C LEU A 91 8.66 -3.80 0.11
N PHE A 92 9.18 -2.84 -0.66
CA PHE A 92 10.07 -3.14 -1.78
C PHE A 92 11.34 -3.86 -1.28
N ILE A 93 11.99 -3.33 -0.24
CA ILE A 93 13.18 -3.95 0.36
C ILE A 93 12.84 -5.24 1.09
N VAL A 94 11.70 -5.30 1.79
CA VAL A 94 11.24 -6.55 2.42
C VAL A 94 11.08 -7.65 1.37
N LEU A 95 10.44 -7.37 0.23
CA LEU A 95 10.28 -8.36 -0.83
C LEU A 95 11.60 -8.78 -1.47
N LYS A 96 12.57 -7.87 -1.65
CA LYS A 96 13.92 -8.25 -2.10
C LYS A 96 14.58 -9.24 -1.14
N PHE A 97 14.48 -8.97 0.16
CA PHE A 97 14.98 -9.86 1.20
C PHE A 97 14.28 -11.22 1.14
N LEU A 98 12.94 -11.24 1.06
CA LEU A 98 12.17 -12.47 1.03
C LEU A 98 12.42 -13.29 -0.24
N ARG A 99 12.61 -12.66 -1.41
CA ARG A 99 13.00 -13.36 -2.64
C ARG A 99 14.38 -13.99 -2.51
N THR A 100 15.35 -13.24 -1.99
CA THR A 100 16.69 -13.75 -1.70
C THR A 100 16.62 -14.95 -0.75
N TRP A 101 15.83 -14.86 0.32
CA TRP A 101 15.64 -15.95 1.27
C TRP A 101 14.98 -17.17 0.62
N SER A 102 13.93 -16.96 -0.17
CA SER A 102 13.27 -18.01 -0.94
C SER A 102 14.22 -18.73 -1.90
N GLN A 103 15.09 -18.00 -2.61
CA GLN A 103 16.09 -18.57 -3.52
C GLN A 103 17.13 -19.42 -2.78
N HIS A 104 17.68 -18.91 -1.68
CA HIS A 104 18.60 -19.68 -0.85
C HIS A 104 17.96 -20.93 -0.25
N PHE A 105 16.67 -20.87 0.08
CA PHE A 105 15.93 -22.03 0.58
C PHE A 105 15.77 -23.12 -0.50
N THR A 106 15.46 -22.74 -1.75
CA THR A 106 15.22 -23.72 -2.82
C THR A 106 16.49 -24.23 -3.48
N ASN A 107 17.44 -23.33 -3.74
CA ASN A 107 18.67 -23.62 -4.48
C ASN A 107 19.87 -22.97 -3.75
N PRO A 108 20.34 -23.54 -2.63
CA PRO A 108 21.35 -22.91 -1.78
C PRO A 108 22.71 -22.71 -2.47
N LEU A 109 22.98 -23.42 -3.56
CA LEU A 109 24.22 -23.35 -4.32
C LEU A 109 24.16 -22.40 -5.52
N ASP A 110 22.96 -22.00 -5.94
CA ASP A 110 22.80 -21.11 -7.09
C ASP A 110 23.11 -19.66 -6.68
N PRO A 111 23.68 -18.86 -7.59
CA PRO A 111 23.85 -17.43 -7.35
C PRO A 111 22.48 -16.76 -7.19
N VAL A 112 22.35 -15.94 -6.15
CA VAL A 112 21.18 -15.09 -5.93
C VAL A 112 21.00 -14.15 -7.12
N THR A 113 19.79 -14.08 -7.66
CA THR A 113 19.47 -13.20 -8.80
C THR A 113 19.17 -11.77 -8.36
N GLU A 114 18.76 -11.57 -7.10
CA GLU A 114 18.49 -10.25 -6.55
C GLU A 114 19.75 -9.37 -6.52
N PRO A 115 19.68 -8.11 -7.01
CA PRO A 115 20.81 -7.19 -6.93
C PRO A 115 21.22 -6.91 -5.49
N ARG A 116 22.53 -6.77 -5.26
CA ARG A 116 23.10 -6.47 -3.95
C ARG A 116 22.50 -5.16 -3.38
N PRO A 117 22.20 -5.13 -2.07
CA PRO A 117 21.72 -3.91 -1.42
C PRO A 117 22.78 -2.80 -1.46
N VAL A 118 22.33 -1.57 -1.64
CA VAL A 118 23.15 -0.35 -1.54
C VAL A 118 22.88 0.32 -0.20
N TYR A 119 23.93 0.54 0.58
CA TYR A 119 23.87 1.25 1.85
C TYR A 119 24.41 2.66 1.63
N LEU A 120 23.57 3.67 1.84
CA LEU A 120 23.99 5.07 1.78
C LEU A 120 24.64 5.48 3.10
N ASP A 121 25.63 6.36 3.00
CA ASP A 121 26.20 7.04 4.17
C ASP A 121 25.22 8.11 4.65
N ALA A 122 24.66 7.92 5.84
CA ALA A 122 23.67 8.80 6.45
C ALA A 122 24.16 10.25 6.60
N VAL A 123 25.47 10.48 6.74
CA VAL A 123 26.05 11.83 6.84
C VAL A 123 26.17 12.49 5.46
N ALA A 124 26.43 11.70 4.42
CA ALA A 124 26.56 12.18 3.04
C ALA A 124 25.20 12.48 2.37
N THR A 125 24.09 11.97 2.91
CA THR A 125 22.74 12.10 2.33
C THR A 125 21.96 13.33 2.80
N THR A 126 22.59 14.31 3.44
CA THR A 126 21.88 15.56 3.75
C THR A 126 21.72 16.38 2.47
N LEU A 127 20.52 16.33 1.89
CA LEU A 127 20.20 17.08 0.69
C LEU A 127 19.90 18.55 1.05
N PRO A 128 20.42 19.53 0.29
CA PRO A 128 20.09 20.92 0.49
C PRO A 128 18.62 21.17 0.10
N ALA A 129 17.92 21.99 0.88
CA ALA A 129 16.59 22.45 0.50
C ALA A 129 16.66 23.36 -0.75
N PRO A 130 15.58 23.45 -1.56
CA PRO A 130 15.51 24.38 -2.68
C PRO A 130 15.81 25.81 -2.26
N SER A 131 16.65 26.52 -3.02
CA SER A 131 16.97 27.93 -2.77
C SER A 131 15.90 28.90 -3.25
N ASP A 132 15.10 28.51 -4.24
CA ASP A 132 13.92 29.27 -4.69
C ASP A 132 12.76 29.10 -3.71
N GLN A 133 12.31 30.23 -3.15
CA GLN A 133 11.22 30.27 -2.19
C GLN A 133 9.90 29.75 -2.77
N SER A 134 9.63 30.04 -4.06
CA SER A 134 8.38 29.60 -4.71
C SER A 134 8.38 28.07 -4.85
N ARG A 135 9.52 27.50 -5.26
CA ARG A 135 9.71 26.05 -5.31
C ARG A 135 9.62 25.40 -3.93
N LEU A 136 10.20 26.01 -2.89
CA LEU A 136 10.13 25.51 -1.52
C LEU A 136 8.68 25.45 -1.01
N GLU A 137 7.91 26.52 -1.20
CA GLU A 137 6.50 26.60 -0.82
C GLU A 137 5.66 25.58 -1.59
N TYR A 138 5.97 25.41 -2.87
CA TYR A 138 5.34 24.40 -3.71
C TYR A 138 5.61 22.98 -3.21
N ILE A 139 6.87 22.61 -2.94
CA ILE A 139 7.19 21.26 -2.43
C ILE A 139 6.58 21.04 -1.05
N ARG A 140 6.54 22.07 -0.21
CA ARG A 140 5.86 22.03 1.10
C ARG A 140 4.37 21.75 0.96
N SER A 141 3.69 22.33 -0.04
CA SER A 141 2.26 22.05 -0.27
C SER A 141 1.98 20.62 -0.75
N LYS A 142 3.02 19.94 -1.28
CA LYS A 142 2.97 18.53 -1.67
C LYS A 142 3.39 17.57 -0.56
N LEU A 143 3.83 18.06 0.59
CA LEU A 143 4.05 17.20 1.76
C LEU A 143 2.68 16.85 2.36
N PRO A 144 2.33 15.55 2.52
CA PRO A 144 1.04 15.19 3.09
C PRO A 144 0.95 15.73 4.52
N PRO A 145 -0.25 16.13 4.99
CA PRO A 145 -0.45 16.69 6.34
C PRO A 145 0.15 15.85 7.48
N LEU A 146 0.23 14.53 7.31
CA LEU A 146 0.87 13.59 8.24
C LEU A 146 2.35 13.93 8.57
N LEU A 147 3.04 14.67 7.70
CA LEU A 147 4.41 15.12 7.97
C LEU A 147 4.47 16.31 8.95
N PHE A 148 3.36 17.00 9.17
CA PHE A 148 3.30 18.17 10.06
C PHE A 148 2.59 17.87 11.38
N HIS A 149 1.70 16.88 11.41
CA HIS A 149 1.04 16.43 12.63
C HIS A 149 1.98 15.54 13.43
N THR A 150 2.50 16.07 14.53
CA THR A 150 3.44 15.36 15.41
C THR A 150 2.90 15.27 16.84
N PHE A 151 3.37 14.30 17.60
CA PHE A 151 3.07 14.11 19.02
C PHE A 151 4.36 13.80 19.80
N PRO A 152 4.48 14.20 21.08
CA PRO A 152 5.61 13.80 21.91
C PRO A 152 5.67 12.27 22.05
N LEU A 153 6.85 11.66 21.89
CA LEU A 153 7.00 10.20 22.04
C LEU A 153 6.73 9.72 23.47
N ASP A 154 6.87 10.60 24.46
CA ASP A 154 6.57 10.30 25.87
C ASP A 154 5.05 10.40 26.18
N ASP A 155 4.24 10.91 25.24
CA ASP A 155 2.80 11.11 25.37
C ASP A 155 2.07 10.76 24.07
N ILE A 156 2.13 9.48 23.70
CA ILE A 156 1.53 8.99 22.46
C ILE A 156 0.00 8.94 22.64
N PRO A 157 -0.78 9.70 21.84
CA PRO A 157 -2.22 9.71 21.98
C PRO A 157 -2.82 8.31 21.80
N ALA A 158 -3.61 7.86 22.78
CA ALA A 158 -4.31 6.58 22.71
C ALA A 158 -5.23 6.48 21.48
N SER A 159 -5.74 7.63 20.99
CA SER A 159 -6.54 7.72 19.76
C SER A 159 -5.82 7.23 18.50
N ILE A 160 -4.48 7.22 18.48
CA ILE A 160 -3.70 6.63 17.38
C ILE A 160 -3.86 5.11 17.33
N PHE A 161 -4.09 4.49 18.49
CA PHE A 161 -4.23 3.04 18.63
C PHE A 161 -5.64 2.58 18.99
N ALA A 162 -6.59 3.48 19.15
CA ALA A 162 -7.98 3.19 19.44
C ALA A 162 -8.78 3.25 18.13
N PRO A 163 -8.88 2.14 17.36
CA PRO A 163 -9.69 2.14 16.16
C PRO A 163 -11.13 2.51 16.53
N PHE A 164 -11.70 3.45 15.80
CA PHE A 164 -13.16 3.49 15.67
C PHE A 164 -13.63 2.12 15.17
N PRO A 165 -14.90 1.71 15.42
CA PRO A 165 -15.42 0.49 14.85
C PRO A 165 -15.26 0.53 13.33
N ILE A 166 -14.36 -0.31 12.81
CA ILE A 166 -14.07 -0.41 11.38
C ILE A 166 -14.35 -1.82 10.88
N ARG A 167 -14.73 -1.92 9.60
CA ARG A 167 -14.75 -3.17 8.84
C ARG A 167 -13.72 -3.13 7.75
N ARG A 168 -13.02 -4.24 7.60
CA ARG A 168 -12.11 -4.45 6.49
C ARG A 168 -12.92 -4.84 5.25
N ILE A 169 -12.63 -4.15 4.15
CA ILE A 169 -13.16 -4.40 2.83
C ILE A 169 -12.03 -4.89 1.93
N ASP A 170 -12.30 -5.95 1.18
CA ASP A 170 -11.41 -6.45 0.14
C ASP A 170 -12.18 -6.45 -1.18
N LEU A 171 -11.83 -5.56 -2.11
CA LEU A 171 -12.38 -5.57 -3.48
C LEU A 171 -11.44 -6.36 -4.38
N ARG A 172 -11.98 -7.20 -5.26
CA ARG A 172 -11.17 -7.93 -6.24
C ARG A 172 -11.61 -7.64 -7.66
N PHE A 173 -10.62 -7.43 -8.51
CA PHE A 173 -10.78 -7.11 -9.91
C PHE A 173 -9.95 -8.09 -10.73
N SER A 174 -10.57 -8.80 -11.67
CA SER A 174 -9.83 -9.57 -12.67
C SER A 174 -9.04 -8.65 -13.60
N SER A 175 -8.03 -9.18 -14.29
CA SER A 175 -7.29 -8.41 -15.31
C SER A 175 -8.21 -7.86 -16.41
N ALA A 176 -9.25 -8.62 -16.76
CA ALA A 176 -10.28 -8.20 -17.71
C ALA A 176 -11.12 -7.02 -17.19
N GLN A 177 -11.46 -7.01 -15.90
CA GLN A 177 -12.19 -5.91 -15.26
C GLN A 177 -11.33 -4.66 -15.18
N VAL A 178 -10.07 -4.76 -14.74
CA VAL A 178 -9.12 -3.62 -14.71
C VAL A 178 -8.96 -3.02 -16.10
N SER A 179 -8.77 -3.88 -17.11
CA SER A 179 -8.63 -3.44 -18.51
C SER A 179 -9.91 -2.78 -19.03
N THR A 180 -11.08 -3.29 -18.66
CA THR A 180 -12.38 -2.75 -19.09
C THR A 180 -12.64 -1.39 -18.47
N LEU A 181 -12.39 -1.24 -17.16
CA LEU A 181 -12.48 0.04 -16.47
C LEU A 181 -11.55 1.09 -17.09
N GLN A 182 -10.30 0.74 -17.36
CA GLN A 182 -9.34 1.63 -18.02
C GLN A 182 -9.84 2.08 -19.41
N ARG A 183 -10.28 1.14 -20.24
CA ARG A 183 -10.78 1.45 -21.60
C ARG A 183 -12.02 2.35 -21.56
N ALA A 184 -12.94 2.10 -20.64
CA ALA A 184 -14.14 2.90 -20.47
C ALA A 184 -13.80 4.35 -20.09
N LEU A 185 -12.87 4.55 -19.14
CA LEU A 185 -12.41 5.88 -18.77
C LEU A 185 -11.65 6.59 -19.89
N LEU A 186 -10.79 5.88 -20.64
CA LEU A 186 -10.11 6.46 -21.81
C LEU A 186 -11.09 6.89 -22.90
N ARG A 187 -12.13 6.10 -23.14
CA ARG A 187 -13.22 6.46 -24.06
C ARG A 187 -13.93 7.72 -23.57
N TYR A 188 -14.37 7.75 -22.32
CA TYR A 188 -15.06 8.91 -21.76
C TYR A 188 -14.17 10.17 -21.77
N GLN A 189 -12.89 10.02 -21.46
CA GLN A 189 -11.87 11.07 -21.56
C GLN A 189 -11.78 11.68 -22.97
N SER A 190 -11.98 10.88 -24.02
CA SER A 190 -11.99 11.36 -25.42
C SER A 190 -13.30 12.04 -25.83
N GLU A 191 -14.42 11.67 -25.18
CA GLU A 191 -15.75 12.24 -25.43
C GLU A 191 -15.92 13.61 -24.75
N VAL A 192 -15.36 13.76 -23.54
CA VAL A 192 -15.32 15.04 -22.82
C VAL A 192 -14.30 15.94 -23.50
N LYS A 193 -14.76 16.82 -24.39
CA LYS A 193 -13.97 17.89 -25.02
C LYS A 193 -13.34 18.77 -23.93
N ILE A 194 -12.13 18.45 -23.48
CA ILE A 194 -11.30 19.42 -22.80
C ILE A 194 -10.74 20.32 -23.90
N GLY A 195 -11.11 21.60 -23.89
CA GLY A 195 -10.71 22.55 -24.93
C GLY A 195 -9.22 22.48 -25.26
N ASP A 196 -8.88 22.56 -26.55
CA ASP A 196 -7.57 22.68 -27.23
C ASP A 196 -6.30 22.04 -26.64
N SER A 197 -6.37 21.24 -25.57
CA SER A 197 -5.20 20.59 -25.00
C SER A 197 -4.91 19.34 -25.82
N THR A 198 -4.00 19.47 -26.78
CA THR A 198 -3.44 18.38 -27.59
C THR A 198 -2.65 17.36 -26.76
N ASN A 199 -2.51 17.57 -25.45
CA ASN A 199 -1.64 16.79 -24.57
C ASN A 199 -2.39 16.22 -23.35
N VAL A 200 -3.42 15.41 -23.61
CA VAL A 200 -4.14 14.73 -22.53
C VAL A 200 -3.37 13.48 -22.11
N ALA A 201 -2.89 13.45 -20.86
CA ALA A 201 -2.11 12.33 -20.33
C ALA A 201 -2.87 11.00 -20.43
N LYS A 202 -2.15 9.94 -20.81
CA LYS A 202 -2.70 8.59 -20.96
C LYS A 202 -2.89 7.94 -19.60
N LEU A 203 -4.14 7.65 -19.24
CA LEU A 203 -4.47 6.93 -18.00
C LEU A 203 -4.03 5.46 -18.06
N THR A 204 -3.48 4.96 -16.95
CA THR A 204 -3.16 3.54 -16.75
C THR A 204 -4.26 2.82 -15.99
N GLY A 205 -4.20 1.49 -15.95
CA GLY A 205 -5.09 0.68 -15.12
C GLY A 205 -5.00 1.02 -13.62
N GLN A 206 -3.82 1.41 -13.11
CA GLN A 206 -3.68 1.85 -11.72
C GLN A 206 -4.42 3.16 -11.46
N ASP A 207 -4.31 4.15 -12.35
CA ASP A 207 -5.01 5.44 -12.16
C ASP A 207 -6.52 5.22 -12.15
N ALA A 208 -7.00 4.43 -13.11
CA ALA A 208 -8.40 4.06 -13.25
C ALA A 208 -8.93 3.34 -12.00
N LEU A 209 -8.16 2.37 -11.50
CA LEU A 209 -8.54 1.57 -10.35
C LEU A 209 -8.51 2.39 -9.05
N SER A 210 -7.44 3.14 -8.79
CA SER A 210 -7.35 4.04 -7.64
C SER A 210 -8.50 5.05 -7.65
N ALA A 211 -8.76 5.69 -8.79
CA ALA A 211 -9.82 6.67 -8.92
C ALA A 211 -11.22 6.07 -8.69
N PHE A 212 -11.47 4.86 -9.20
CA PHE A 212 -12.72 4.15 -8.99
C PHE A 212 -12.97 3.85 -7.51
N VAL A 213 -11.98 3.29 -6.81
CA VAL A 213 -12.10 2.96 -5.38
C VAL A 213 -12.27 4.22 -4.54
N VAL A 214 -11.49 5.27 -4.80
CA VAL A 214 -11.62 6.55 -4.08
C VAL A 214 -12.99 7.19 -4.30
N ALA A 215 -13.51 7.15 -5.52
CA ALA A 215 -14.86 7.66 -5.79
C ALA A 215 -15.95 6.87 -5.05
N ALA A 216 -15.82 5.54 -4.98
CA ALA A 216 -16.74 4.70 -4.23
C ALA A 216 -16.70 4.99 -2.72
N LEU A 217 -15.49 5.15 -2.16
CA LEU A 217 -15.31 5.57 -0.77
C LEU A 217 -15.99 6.91 -0.50
N ASN A 218 -15.74 7.91 -1.35
CA ASN A 218 -16.31 9.25 -1.18
C ASN A 218 -17.83 9.29 -1.29
N ALA A 219 -18.41 8.46 -2.17
CA ALA A 219 -19.86 8.32 -2.26
C ALA A 219 -20.47 7.67 -0.99
N SER A 220 -19.68 6.96 -0.19
CA SER A 220 -20.10 6.36 1.08
C SER A 220 -19.84 7.24 2.31
N TYR A 221 -19.12 8.37 2.17
CA TYR A 221 -18.64 9.21 3.26
C TYR A 221 -19.31 10.58 3.33
N ASP A 222 -19.41 11.14 4.55
CA ASP A 222 -20.01 12.47 4.76
C ASP A 222 -19.11 13.61 4.25
N THR A 223 -17.79 13.41 4.30
CA THR A 223 -16.79 14.38 3.85
C THR A 223 -16.02 13.77 2.69
N PRO A 224 -16.32 14.15 1.44
CA PRO A 224 -15.62 13.65 0.27
C PRO A 224 -14.14 14.03 0.31
N ALA A 225 -13.27 13.11 -0.06
CA ALA A 225 -11.86 13.39 -0.26
C ALA A 225 -11.65 14.21 -1.54
N ASN A 226 -11.10 15.41 -1.40
CA ASN A 226 -10.71 16.29 -2.49
C ASN A 226 -9.21 16.24 -2.76
N GLN A 227 -8.43 15.51 -1.95
CA GLN A 227 -7.01 15.31 -2.18
C GLN A 227 -6.62 13.83 -2.02
N ILE A 228 -5.73 13.35 -2.87
CA ILE A 228 -5.21 11.98 -2.83
C ILE A 228 -3.69 12.03 -2.72
N SER A 229 -3.13 11.25 -1.80
CA SER A 229 -1.69 10.96 -1.80
C SER A 229 -1.45 9.54 -2.26
N ASN A 230 -0.57 9.34 -3.23
CA ASN A 230 -0.09 8.00 -3.59
C ASN A 230 1.31 7.80 -3.01
N VAL A 231 1.52 6.73 -2.26
CA VAL A 231 2.86 6.31 -1.85
C VAL A 231 3.55 5.71 -3.06
N VAL A 232 4.72 6.24 -3.42
CA VAL A 232 5.49 5.78 -4.58
C VAL A 232 6.91 5.43 -4.18
N ASN A 233 7.46 4.37 -4.79
CA ASN A 233 8.89 4.10 -4.72
C ASN A 233 9.61 5.14 -5.59
N CYS A 234 10.49 5.95 -4.98
CA CYS A 234 11.24 7.00 -5.66
C CYS A 234 12.69 6.60 -5.98
N ARG A 235 13.10 5.37 -5.65
CA ARG A 235 14.44 4.87 -5.98
C ARG A 235 14.65 4.83 -7.49
N GLY A 236 15.85 5.21 -7.92
CA GLY A 236 16.25 5.20 -9.32
C GLY A 236 15.66 6.33 -10.18
N ILE A 237 14.77 7.17 -9.64
CA ILE A 237 14.28 8.37 -10.34
C ILE A 237 15.41 9.40 -10.46
N ASN A 238 16.12 9.64 -9.36
CA ASN A 238 17.40 10.34 -9.33
C ASN A 238 18.45 9.40 -8.70
N PRO A 239 19.15 8.57 -9.50
CA PRO A 239 20.11 7.59 -8.98
C PRO A 239 21.31 8.21 -8.26
N ALA A 240 21.62 9.49 -8.48
CA ALA A 240 22.67 10.19 -7.76
C ALA A 240 22.27 10.47 -6.29
N VAL A 241 20.99 10.66 -6.04
CA VAL A 241 20.41 10.88 -4.70
C VAL A 241 20.01 9.55 -4.05
N LEU A 242 19.25 8.73 -4.78
CA LEU A 242 18.67 7.50 -4.27
C LEU A 242 18.75 6.37 -5.32
N PRO A 243 19.86 5.60 -5.35
CA PRO A 243 20.02 4.44 -6.22
C PRO A 243 18.87 3.42 -6.09
N HIS A 244 18.59 2.68 -7.16
CA HIS A 244 17.48 1.72 -7.24
C HIS A 244 17.47 0.67 -6.10
N ASP A 245 18.64 0.18 -5.72
CA ASP A 245 18.79 -0.91 -4.74
C ASP A 245 19.13 -0.43 -3.33
N THR A 246 18.90 0.86 -3.05
CA THR A 246 19.15 1.46 -1.75
C THR A 246 18.26 0.83 -0.67
N VAL A 247 18.87 0.34 0.41
CA VAL A 247 18.13 -0.16 1.59
C VAL A 247 17.42 0.97 2.33
N GLY A 248 16.55 0.64 3.28
CA GLY A 248 15.77 1.66 3.98
C GLY A 248 14.42 1.91 3.34
N ASN A 249 13.83 3.07 3.64
CA ASN A 249 12.66 3.57 2.96
C ASN A 249 13.09 4.46 1.79
N GLY A 250 12.55 4.20 0.60
CA GLY A 250 12.76 4.99 -0.60
C GLY A 250 11.42 5.39 -1.17
N LEU A 251 10.63 6.07 -0.35
CA LEU A 251 9.25 6.42 -0.63
C LEU A 251 9.11 7.94 -0.74
N ALA A 252 8.31 8.38 -1.72
CA ALA A 252 7.78 9.73 -1.80
C ALA A 252 6.25 9.67 -1.85
N TYR A 253 5.60 10.80 -1.55
CA TYR A 253 4.16 10.92 -1.73
C TYR A 253 3.87 11.77 -2.96
N ALA A 254 3.16 11.20 -3.93
CA ALA A 254 2.59 11.94 -5.04
C ALA A 254 1.23 12.49 -4.61
N VAL A 255 1.20 13.76 -4.23
CA VAL A 255 0.01 14.43 -3.70
C VAL A 255 -0.67 15.22 -4.81
N THR A 256 -1.95 14.96 -5.01
CA THR A 256 -2.75 15.72 -5.98
C THR A 256 -2.96 17.16 -5.50
N ASP A 257 -3.18 18.07 -6.44
CA ASP A 257 -3.85 19.33 -6.10
C ASP A 257 -5.29 19.06 -5.62
N ASP A 258 -5.92 20.08 -5.06
CA ASP A 258 -7.35 20.01 -4.69
C ASP A 258 -8.20 19.70 -5.93
N ILE A 259 -9.01 18.66 -5.81
CA ILE A 259 -9.92 18.20 -6.85
C ILE A 259 -11.29 18.82 -6.61
N SER A 260 -11.75 19.59 -7.58
CA SER A 260 -13.10 20.17 -7.55
C SER A 260 -14.15 19.11 -7.91
N LEU A 261 -15.06 18.83 -6.98
CA LEU A 261 -16.09 17.79 -7.08
C LEU A 261 -17.48 18.44 -7.24
N ASN A 262 -17.83 18.90 -8.45
CA ASN A 262 -19.03 19.73 -8.62
C ASN A 262 -20.21 19.05 -9.33
N ASP A 263 -20.05 17.86 -9.91
CA ASP A 263 -20.94 17.50 -11.02
C ASP A 263 -21.97 16.40 -10.70
N GLY A 264 -21.90 15.75 -9.55
CA GLY A 264 -22.80 14.64 -9.17
C GLY A 264 -22.75 13.40 -10.10
N ASP A 265 -22.22 13.52 -11.33
CA ASP A 265 -21.98 12.44 -12.29
C ASP A 265 -20.78 11.60 -11.82
N PRO A 266 -20.99 10.32 -11.47
CA PRO A 266 -19.92 9.40 -11.10
C PRO A 266 -18.77 9.34 -12.11
N ARG A 267 -19.06 9.41 -13.42
CA ARG A 267 -18.03 9.32 -14.47
C ARG A 267 -17.10 10.51 -14.45
N THR A 268 -17.65 11.71 -14.28
CA THR A 268 -16.86 12.95 -14.19
C THR A 268 -15.96 12.90 -12.97
N THR A 269 -16.50 12.49 -11.81
CA THR A 269 -15.75 12.35 -10.56
C THR A 269 -14.59 11.37 -10.70
N VAL A 270 -14.83 10.16 -11.22
CA VAL A 270 -13.75 9.16 -11.39
C VAL A 270 -12.70 9.65 -12.38
N LEU A 271 -13.12 10.28 -13.48
CA LEU A 271 -12.16 10.84 -14.45
C LEU A 271 -11.33 11.99 -13.85
N ALA A 272 -11.92 12.84 -13.00
CA ALA A 272 -11.22 13.91 -12.31
C ALA A 272 -10.14 13.35 -11.37
N TYR A 273 -10.48 12.34 -10.55
CA TYR A 273 -9.49 11.64 -9.72
C TYR A 273 -8.40 10.99 -10.55
N ALA A 274 -8.74 10.25 -11.60
CA ALA A 274 -7.76 9.55 -12.42
C ALA A 274 -6.74 10.52 -13.06
N ARG A 275 -7.21 11.67 -13.54
CA ARG A 275 -6.35 12.73 -14.10
C ARG A 275 -5.47 13.37 -13.03
N ALA A 276 -6.03 13.69 -11.87
CA ALA A 276 -5.27 14.28 -10.76
C ALA A 276 -4.16 13.33 -10.28
N ILE A 277 -4.50 12.05 -10.07
CA ILE A 277 -3.54 10.99 -9.74
C ILE A 277 -2.44 10.91 -10.80
N ARG A 278 -2.81 10.79 -12.09
CA ARG A 278 -1.84 10.71 -13.20
C ARG A 278 -0.86 11.88 -13.20
N ARG A 279 -1.35 13.12 -13.07
CA ARG A 279 -0.49 14.32 -13.02
C ARG A 279 0.48 14.27 -11.85
N SER A 280 0.00 13.97 -10.64
CA SER A 280 0.88 13.87 -9.46
C SER A 280 1.96 12.78 -9.61
N LEU A 281 1.62 11.66 -10.25
CA LEU A 281 2.56 10.56 -10.52
C LEU A 281 3.57 10.88 -11.63
N GLU A 282 3.22 11.73 -12.59
CA GLU A 282 4.17 12.20 -13.62
C GLU A 282 5.14 13.22 -13.03
N GLU A 283 4.66 14.03 -12.11
CA GLU A 283 5.47 15.01 -11.40
C GLU A 283 6.48 14.36 -10.46
N VAL A 284 6.07 13.40 -9.63
CA VAL A 284 6.98 12.69 -8.71
C VAL A 284 8.05 11.87 -9.44
N ARG A 285 7.93 11.70 -10.77
CA ARG A 285 8.93 11.07 -11.64
C ARG A 285 9.99 12.03 -12.16
N GLN A 286 9.90 13.32 -11.84
CA GLN A 286 10.95 14.27 -12.18
C GLN A 286 12.10 14.18 -11.18
N PRO A 287 13.36 14.02 -11.63
CA PRO A 287 14.52 13.90 -10.75
C PRO A 287 14.63 15.05 -9.73
N ASP A 288 14.46 16.29 -10.19
CA ASP A 288 14.54 17.49 -9.36
C ASP A 288 13.42 17.53 -8.31
N TYR A 289 12.22 17.05 -8.66
CA TYR A 289 11.12 16.94 -7.70
C TYR A 289 11.47 15.97 -6.57
N VAL A 290 12.01 14.79 -6.90
CA VAL A 290 12.38 13.80 -5.88
C VAL A 290 13.47 14.31 -4.96
N GLU A 291 14.48 14.99 -5.53
CA GLU A 291 15.55 15.60 -4.74
C GLU A 291 15.00 16.65 -3.76
N ASP A 292 14.22 17.61 -4.26
CA ASP A 292 13.61 18.66 -3.43
C ASP A 292 12.68 18.08 -2.35
N TYR A 293 11.87 17.08 -2.73
CA TYR A 293 10.94 16.40 -1.84
C TYR A 293 11.68 15.68 -0.72
N LEU A 294 12.71 14.89 -1.04
CA LEU A 294 13.50 14.14 -0.06
C LEU A 294 14.28 15.09 0.85
N ALA A 295 14.79 16.20 0.33
CA ALA A 295 15.44 17.23 1.12
C ALA A 295 14.50 17.82 2.17
N LEU A 296 13.30 18.26 1.75
CA LEU A 296 12.35 18.89 2.65
C LEU A 296 11.71 17.88 3.62
N ALA A 297 11.23 16.75 3.13
CA ALA A 297 10.64 15.72 3.97
C ALA A 297 11.66 15.20 4.99
N GLY A 298 12.89 14.90 4.55
CA GLY A 298 13.97 14.46 5.43
C GLY A 298 14.31 15.48 6.52
N ALA A 299 14.33 16.77 6.18
CA ALA A 299 14.52 17.84 7.16
C ALA A 299 13.38 17.91 8.20
N GLU A 300 12.12 17.74 7.78
CA GLU A 300 10.97 17.73 8.69
C GLU A 300 10.99 16.50 9.62
N TRP A 301 11.27 15.30 9.10
CA TRP A 301 11.44 14.08 9.90
C TRP A 301 12.58 14.24 10.92
N LEU A 302 13.72 14.77 10.49
CA LEU A 302 14.86 15.00 11.37
C LEU A 302 14.54 16.04 12.46
N ARG A 303 13.80 17.09 12.12
CA ARG A 303 13.36 18.12 13.07
C ARG A 303 12.46 17.53 14.15
N ALA A 304 11.45 16.75 13.76
CA ALA A 304 10.57 16.07 14.71
C ALA A 304 11.32 15.08 15.59
N ALA A 305 12.19 14.25 15.01
CA ALA A 305 13.01 13.29 15.75
C ALA A 305 13.92 13.99 16.79
N LYS A 306 14.58 15.09 16.41
CA LYS A 306 15.40 15.90 17.34
C LYS A 306 14.59 16.53 18.48
N ALA A 307 13.28 16.72 18.27
CA ALA A 307 12.36 17.24 19.28
C ALA A 307 11.68 16.13 20.11
N ASN A 308 12.11 14.87 19.99
CA ASN A 308 11.47 13.70 20.61
C ASN A 308 9.98 13.56 20.22
N GLN A 309 9.67 13.81 18.94
CA GLN A 309 8.31 13.74 18.42
C GLN A 309 8.15 12.62 17.40
N GLY A 310 7.02 11.91 17.47
CA GLY A 310 6.53 10.99 16.45
C GLY A 310 5.58 11.69 15.48
N HIS A 311 5.42 11.13 14.27
CA HIS A 311 4.47 11.63 13.29
C HIS A 311 3.14 10.87 13.37
N CYS A 312 2.05 11.61 13.31
CA CYS A 312 0.69 11.09 13.31
C CYS A 312 0.26 10.80 11.87
N ILE A 313 0.14 9.52 11.53
CA ILE A 313 -0.29 9.04 10.20
C ILE A 313 -1.80 8.77 10.18
N LEU A 314 -2.58 9.49 11.01
CA LEU A 314 -4.03 9.35 11.08
C LEU A 314 -4.75 10.16 9.99
N GLU A 315 -6.07 9.95 9.92
CA GLU A 315 -7.02 10.61 9.03
C GLU A 315 -6.86 12.13 9.02
N THR A 316 -6.67 12.69 7.83
CA THR A 316 -6.96 14.09 7.57
C THR A 316 -8.30 14.15 6.83
N PRO A 317 -9.33 14.84 7.37
CA PRO A 317 -10.59 15.02 6.67
C PRO A 317 -10.37 15.56 5.25
N GLY A 318 -11.06 14.99 4.25
CA GLY A 318 -10.89 15.39 2.86
C GLY A 318 -9.68 14.75 2.15
N HIS A 319 -8.95 13.85 2.80
CA HIS A 319 -7.74 13.23 2.25
C HIS A 319 -7.82 11.70 2.22
N VAL A 320 -7.38 11.08 1.13
CA VAL A 320 -7.21 9.62 1.03
C VAL A 320 -5.76 9.29 0.68
N LEU A 321 -5.21 8.31 1.39
CA LEU A 321 -3.88 7.77 1.14
C LEU A 321 -3.97 6.43 0.41
N VAL A 322 -3.33 6.36 -0.76
CA VAL A 322 -3.24 5.16 -1.60
C VAL A 322 -1.83 4.59 -1.50
N ASN A 323 -1.70 3.37 -0.99
CA ASN A 323 -0.46 2.61 -0.99
C ASN A 323 -0.57 1.44 -1.99
N SER A 324 -0.13 1.67 -3.22
CA SER A 324 -0.21 0.63 -4.24
C SER A 324 1.06 -0.22 -4.31
N SER A 325 0.87 -1.49 -4.01
CA SER A 325 1.81 -2.55 -4.32
C SER A 325 1.38 -3.40 -5.51
N TYR A 326 0.46 -2.89 -6.34
CA TYR A 326 -0.16 -3.60 -7.47
C TYR A 326 0.85 -4.15 -8.52
N ARG A 327 2.08 -3.63 -8.53
CA ARG A 327 3.14 -4.10 -9.44
C ARG A 327 4.24 -4.90 -8.76
N HIS A 328 4.14 -5.13 -7.46
CA HIS A 328 5.11 -5.96 -6.76
C HIS A 328 4.82 -7.44 -7.01
N ASP A 329 5.78 -8.15 -7.56
CA ASP A 329 5.72 -9.60 -7.66
C ASP A 329 6.16 -10.22 -6.32
N TRP A 330 5.20 -10.44 -5.41
CA TRP A 330 5.45 -11.26 -4.22
C TRP A 330 5.28 -12.76 -4.48
N ALA A 331 4.64 -13.17 -5.58
CA ALA A 331 4.42 -14.58 -5.87
C ALA A 331 5.73 -15.30 -6.19
N SER A 332 6.76 -14.53 -6.60
CA SER A 332 8.16 -14.94 -6.64
C SER A 332 8.77 -15.34 -5.28
N VAL A 333 8.16 -14.95 -4.16
CA VAL A 333 8.52 -15.45 -2.82
C VAL A 333 7.76 -16.74 -2.57
N HIS A 334 8.29 -17.86 -3.06
CA HIS A 334 7.54 -19.12 -3.12
C HIS A 334 8.09 -20.27 -2.29
N PHE A 335 9.32 -20.19 -1.78
CA PHE A 335 9.95 -21.22 -0.93
C PHE A 335 9.78 -22.66 -1.46
N GLY A 336 9.88 -22.84 -2.78
CA GLY A 336 9.74 -24.13 -3.47
C GLY A 336 8.38 -24.42 -4.09
N PHE A 337 7.39 -23.52 -3.94
CA PHE A 337 6.02 -23.69 -4.45
C PHE A 337 5.61 -22.60 -5.47
N PRO A 338 6.31 -22.46 -6.61
CA PRO A 338 6.06 -21.40 -7.58
C PRO A 338 4.61 -21.45 -8.09
N GLY A 339 3.99 -20.28 -8.24
CA GLY A 339 2.59 -20.15 -8.68
C GLY A 339 1.54 -20.57 -7.64
N GLN A 340 1.96 -20.94 -6.42
CA GLN A 340 1.05 -21.35 -5.32
C GLN A 340 1.16 -20.44 -4.10
N ALA A 341 2.18 -19.58 -4.05
CA ALA A 341 2.40 -18.64 -2.96
C ALA A 341 1.28 -17.58 -2.92
N SER A 342 0.65 -17.43 -1.76
CA SER A 342 -0.34 -16.38 -1.51
C SER A 342 0.21 -15.40 -0.48
N TRP A 343 0.13 -14.11 -0.79
CA TRP A 343 0.35 -13.03 0.16
C TRP A 343 -0.94 -12.69 0.88
N GLN A 344 -0.91 -12.68 2.20
CA GLN A 344 -2.01 -12.13 3.00
C GLN A 344 -1.48 -10.96 3.79
N HIS A 345 -2.13 -9.81 3.65
CA HIS A 345 -1.80 -8.64 4.44
C HIS A 345 -2.61 -8.69 5.75
N PRO A 346 -1.99 -8.96 6.91
CA PRO A 346 -2.71 -9.10 8.17
C PRO A 346 -3.06 -7.74 8.79
N ASP A 347 -2.35 -6.67 8.41
CA ASP A 347 -2.48 -5.38 9.06
C ASP A 347 -3.61 -4.56 8.42
N THR A 348 -4.58 -4.20 9.25
CA THR A 348 -5.52 -3.11 8.99
C THR A 348 -4.92 -1.87 9.63
N VAL A 349 -4.50 -0.90 8.83
CA VAL A 349 -4.27 0.46 9.36
C VAL A 349 -5.61 0.93 9.91
N PRO A 350 -5.73 1.37 11.18
CA PRO A 350 -7.02 1.59 11.83
C PRO A 350 -7.69 2.90 11.37
N THR A 351 -7.89 3.04 10.06
CA THR A 351 -8.41 4.22 9.41
C THR A 351 -9.26 3.84 8.20
N ASP A 352 -10.23 4.68 7.90
CA ASP A 352 -11.14 4.55 6.77
C ASP A 352 -10.68 5.32 5.51
N ASN A 353 -9.53 5.99 5.54
CA ASN A 353 -8.99 6.76 4.42
C ASN A 353 -7.69 6.19 3.82
N TYR A 354 -7.36 4.93 4.14
CA TYR A 354 -6.15 4.26 3.66
C TYR A 354 -6.50 3.06 2.76
N VAL A 355 -6.06 3.13 1.50
CA VAL A 355 -6.33 2.10 0.49
C VAL A 355 -5.03 1.44 0.06
N MET A 356 -4.98 0.12 0.17
CA MET A 356 -3.87 -0.68 -0.34
C MET A 356 -4.26 -1.42 -1.60
N PHE A 357 -3.35 -1.48 -2.57
CA PHE A 357 -3.54 -2.27 -3.79
C PHE A 357 -2.47 -3.34 -3.94
N PHE A 358 -2.86 -4.47 -4.50
CA PHE A 358 -2.14 -5.72 -4.45
C PHE A 358 -2.44 -6.52 -5.74
N PRO A 359 -1.50 -7.17 -6.47
CA PRO A 359 -1.86 -8.24 -7.38
C PRO A 359 -2.78 -9.26 -6.72
N SER A 360 -3.60 -9.97 -7.49
CA SER A 360 -4.39 -11.05 -6.90
C SER A 360 -3.55 -12.27 -6.62
N ASN A 361 -3.90 -12.96 -5.52
CA ASN A 361 -3.26 -14.23 -5.19
C ASN A 361 -3.58 -15.31 -6.21
N PRO A 362 -2.67 -16.28 -6.43
CA PRO A 362 -3.02 -17.50 -7.14
C PRO A 362 -4.20 -18.19 -6.45
N VAL A 363 -5.05 -18.81 -7.25
CA VAL A 363 -6.23 -19.50 -6.75
C VAL A 363 -6.28 -20.92 -7.30
N ARG A 364 -6.68 -21.85 -6.46
CA ARG A 364 -6.84 -23.26 -6.81
C ARG A 364 -8.22 -23.47 -7.43
N THR A 365 -8.28 -24.04 -8.63
CA THR A 365 -9.53 -24.37 -9.33
C THR A 365 -10.24 -25.55 -8.67
N PRO A 366 -11.52 -25.81 -8.99
CA PRO A 366 -12.24 -26.99 -8.52
C PRO A 366 -11.57 -28.32 -8.90
N HIS A 367 -10.74 -28.33 -9.96
CA HIS A 367 -9.97 -29.50 -10.40
C HIS A 367 -8.60 -29.61 -9.72
N GLY A 368 -8.28 -28.73 -8.78
CA GLY A 368 -7.05 -28.75 -8.00
C GLY A 368 -5.85 -28.05 -8.64
N GLU A 369 -6.00 -27.45 -9.82
CA GLU A 369 -4.96 -26.70 -10.52
C GLU A 369 -4.80 -25.29 -9.91
N TRP A 370 -3.58 -24.78 -9.79
CA TRP A 370 -3.35 -23.39 -9.41
C TRP A 370 -3.33 -22.49 -10.65
N ARG A 371 -4.00 -21.33 -10.57
CA ARG A 371 -4.03 -20.32 -11.65
C ARG A 371 -3.73 -18.94 -11.10
N THR A 372 -2.97 -18.17 -11.88
CA THR A 372 -2.77 -16.74 -11.69
C THR A 372 -3.56 -15.97 -12.74
N ASP A 373 -4.00 -14.76 -12.40
CA ASP A 373 -4.58 -13.80 -13.34
C ASP A 373 -3.66 -12.58 -13.38
N ASP A 374 -2.76 -12.56 -14.36
CA ASP A 374 -1.75 -11.50 -14.49
C ASP A 374 -2.42 -10.16 -14.78
N GLY A 375 -2.32 -9.24 -13.83
CA GLY A 375 -3.03 -7.96 -13.89
C GLY A 375 -4.39 -7.95 -13.20
N ALA A 376 -4.77 -9.02 -12.49
CA ALA A 376 -5.80 -8.92 -11.48
C ALA A 376 -5.29 -8.18 -10.24
N CYS A 377 -6.18 -7.44 -9.59
CA CYS A 377 -5.87 -6.62 -8.43
C CYS A 377 -6.84 -6.90 -7.29
N GLU A 378 -6.31 -6.95 -6.07
CA GLU A 378 -7.06 -6.83 -4.82
C GLU A 378 -6.83 -5.42 -4.25
N ALA A 379 -7.89 -4.78 -3.79
CA ALA A 379 -7.84 -3.53 -3.06
C ALA A 379 -8.34 -3.77 -1.64
N THR A 380 -7.52 -3.49 -0.64
CA THR A 380 -7.84 -3.68 0.78
C THR A 380 -7.87 -2.33 1.47
N PHE A 381 -8.95 -2.04 2.20
CA PHE A 381 -9.11 -0.83 2.98
C PHE A 381 -10.10 -1.08 4.12
N ASN A 382 -10.30 -0.09 4.98
CA ASN A 382 -11.37 -0.16 5.97
C ASN A 382 -12.44 0.89 5.70
N VAL A 383 -13.63 0.63 6.23
CA VAL A 383 -14.71 1.59 6.34
C VAL A 383 -15.23 1.62 7.77
N LYS A 384 -15.82 2.72 8.19
CA LYS A 384 -16.55 2.78 9.47
C LYS A 384 -17.68 1.75 9.47
N ALA A 385 -17.84 1.04 10.59
CA ALA A 385 -18.88 0.04 10.75
C ALA A 385 -20.27 0.65 10.50
N GLY A 386 -21.12 -0.04 9.74
CA GLY A 386 -22.42 0.44 9.29
C GLY A 386 -22.40 1.22 7.96
N ARG A 387 -21.25 1.34 7.29
CA ARG A 387 -21.13 1.98 5.95
C ARG A 387 -20.93 1.00 4.80
N GLU A 388 -20.95 -0.29 5.08
CA GLU A 388 -20.61 -1.36 4.15
C GLU A 388 -21.64 -1.42 3.01
N ASP A 389 -22.93 -1.37 3.34
CA ASP A 389 -24.02 -1.36 2.35
C ASP A 389 -23.98 -0.12 1.44
N HIS A 390 -23.63 1.04 2.00
CA HIS A 390 -23.46 2.27 1.21
C HIS A 390 -22.29 2.18 0.24
N LEU A 391 -21.17 1.60 0.69
CA LEU A 391 -20.02 1.35 -0.17
C LEU A 391 -20.38 0.36 -1.29
N GLU A 392 -21.06 -0.74 -0.95
CA GLU A 392 -21.48 -1.73 -1.95
C GLU A 392 -22.37 -1.12 -3.03
N ALA A 393 -23.38 -0.34 -2.60
CA ALA A 393 -24.24 0.41 -3.52
C ALA A 393 -23.44 1.39 -4.38
N ALA A 394 -22.49 2.12 -3.80
CA ALA A 394 -21.64 3.06 -4.52
C ALA A 394 -20.75 2.36 -5.55
N VAL A 395 -20.13 1.24 -5.19
CA VAL A 395 -19.31 0.43 -6.11
C VAL A 395 -20.14 -0.03 -7.31
N ALA A 396 -21.34 -0.57 -7.08
CA ALA A 396 -22.23 -1.02 -8.15
C ALA A 396 -22.69 0.15 -9.04
N GLN A 397 -23.11 1.26 -8.44
CA GLN A 397 -23.58 2.45 -9.16
C GLN A 397 -22.49 3.07 -10.03
N ILE A 398 -21.30 3.29 -9.46
CA ILE A 398 -20.18 3.91 -10.17
C ILE A 398 -19.70 2.98 -11.28
N TRP A 399 -19.66 1.67 -11.04
CA TRP A 399 -19.29 0.71 -12.07
C TRP A 399 -20.27 0.73 -13.24
N ALA A 400 -21.57 0.64 -12.95
CA ALA A 400 -22.61 0.71 -13.98
C ALA A 400 -22.54 2.03 -14.77
N ALA A 401 -22.24 3.14 -14.10
CA ALA A 401 -22.07 4.44 -14.75
C ALA A 401 -20.87 4.47 -15.71
N ILE A 402 -19.73 3.87 -15.36
CA ILE A 402 -18.51 3.91 -16.17
C ILE A 402 -18.48 2.82 -17.23
N VAL A 403 -18.72 1.58 -16.82
CA VAL A 403 -18.51 0.36 -17.62
C VAL A 403 -19.82 -0.14 -18.25
N GLY A 404 -20.96 0.10 -17.60
CA GLY A 404 -22.26 -0.48 -17.94
C GLY A 404 -22.63 -1.68 -17.05
N GLU A 405 -23.90 -2.10 -17.10
CA GLU A 405 -24.53 -3.06 -16.15
C GLU A 405 -24.06 -4.52 -16.28
N THR A 406 -23.21 -4.86 -17.25
CA THR A 406 -22.98 -6.27 -17.62
C THR A 406 -21.91 -6.99 -16.77
N THR A 407 -21.12 -6.28 -15.94
CA THR A 407 -19.98 -6.90 -15.23
C THR A 407 -19.66 -6.25 -13.88
N ASN A 408 -20.59 -6.17 -12.92
CA ASN A 408 -20.31 -5.52 -11.64
C ASN A 408 -19.15 -6.20 -10.88
N PRO A 409 -18.22 -5.43 -10.28
CA PRO A 409 -17.22 -5.94 -9.36
C PRO A 409 -17.93 -6.38 -8.09
N MET A 410 -17.51 -7.50 -7.53
CA MET A 410 -18.09 -8.01 -6.30
C MET A 410 -17.41 -7.31 -5.11
N VAL A 411 -18.22 -6.82 -4.19
CA VAL A 411 -17.76 -6.24 -2.92
C VAL A 411 -17.77 -7.32 -1.86
N ILE A 412 -16.67 -7.41 -1.11
CA ILE A 412 -16.53 -8.38 -0.04
C ILE A 412 -16.29 -7.63 1.27
N VAL A 413 -17.22 -7.81 2.20
CA VAL A 413 -17.17 -7.24 3.54
C VAL A 413 -16.73 -8.33 4.51
N SER A 414 -15.61 -8.14 5.19
CA SER A 414 -15.12 -9.12 6.18
C SER A 414 -15.45 -8.66 7.61
N ASP A 415 -16.09 -9.53 8.39
CA ASP A 415 -16.30 -9.30 9.82
C ASP A 415 -14.97 -9.56 10.57
N PRO A 416 -14.38 -8.55 11.24
CA PRO A 416 -13.16 -8.73 12.02
C PRO A 416 -13.31 -9.71 13.20
N HIS A 417 -14.54 -10.08 13.58
CA HIS A 417 -14.79 -10.96 14.72
C HIS A 417 -15.11 -12.42 14.39
N GLY A 418 -15.20 -12.79 13.10
CA GLY A 418 -15.27 -14.20 12.70
C GLY A 418 -16.38 -15.02 13.37
N TYR A 419 -17.49 -14.40 13.76
CA TYR A 419 -18.68 -15.11 14.26
C TYR A 419 -19.72 -15.24 13.13
N THR A 420 -19.63 -16.33 12.37
CA THR A 420 -20.78 -16.99 11.76
C THR A 420 -20.65 -18.49 11.95
#